data_AF-A0A7S3SCJ4-F1
#
_entry.id   AF-A0A7S3SCJ4-F1
#
_cell.length_a   1.000
_cell.length_b   1.000
_cell.length_c   1.000
_cell.angle_alpha   90.00
_cell.angle_beta   90.00
_cell.angle_gamma   90.00
#
_symmetry.space_group_name_H-M   'P 1'
#
loop_
_entity.id
_entity.type
_entity.pdbx_description
1 polymer ?
#
loop_
_entity_poly.entity_id
_entity_poly.type
_entity_poly.pdbx_seq_one_letter_code
_entity_poly.pdbx_strand_id
1 'polypeptide(L)'
;GNHLLGFSEMKLYAQLTGFAGNDDDWATEYFNLCDENGWNRNVGAHAGQFTTMIDDPNNRCYASNEVLIQMLQALSDITGKDIPIPQPGSATGRGGGGGFSRLVS
;
A
#
# COMPACT_ATOMS: atom_id res chain seq x y z
N GLY A 1 3.86 17.26 6.94
CA GLY A 1 2.55 17.33 6.26
C GLY A 1 1.67 16.26 6.86
N ASN A 2 0.48 16.62 7.34
CA ASN A 2 -0.43 15.69 8.04
C ASN A 2 -1.40 15.05 7.05
N HIS A 3 -0.86 14.45 5.98
CA HIS A 3 -1.70 13.69 5.06
C HIS A 3 -1.95 12.30 5.66
N LEU A 4 -3.23 11.98 5.83
CA LEU A 4 -3.71 10.72 6.40
C LEU A 4 -4.27 9.87 5.26
N LEU A 5 -3.88 8.60 5.22
CA LEU A 5 -4.34 7.59 4.29
C LEU A 5 -5.63 6.97 4.83
N GLY A 6 -6.75 7.46 4.28
CA GLY A 6 -8.08 7.03 4.65
C GLY A 6 -8.52 5.74 3.94
N PHE A 7 -9.79 5.38 4.12
CA PHE A 7 -10.41 4.18 3.58
C PHE A 7 -10.18 3.98 2.07
N SER A 8 -10.42 5.02 1.27
CA SER A 8 -10.32 4.93 -0.19
C SER A 8 -8.88 4.85 -0.69
N GLU A 9 -7.95 5.57 -0.05
CA GLU A 9 -6.53 5.56 -0.42
C GLU A 9 -5.90 4.21 -0.08
N MET A 10 -6.23 3.67 1.08
CA MET A 10 -5.81 2.33 1.50
C MET A 10 -6.43 1.23 0.63
N LYS A 11 -7.67 1.41 0.14
CA LYS A 11 -8.30 0.47 -0.79
C LYS A 11 -7.54 0.40 -2.10
N LEU A 12 -7.19 1.57 -2.64
CA LEU A 12 -6.48 1.66 -3.90
C LEU A 12 -5.10 1.03 -3.78
N TYR A 13 -4.40 1.28 -2.67
CA TYR A 13 -3.16 0.57 -2.36
C TYR A 13 -3.35 -0.95 -2.32
N ALA A 14 -4.36 -1.44 -1.60
CA ALA A 14 -4.65 -2.87 -1.51
C ALA A 14 -4.94 -3.48 -2.89
N GLN A 15 -5.72 -2.80 -3.73
CA GLN A 15 -6.01 -3.26 -5.08
C GLN A 15 -4.74 -3.34 -5.95
N LEU A 16 -3.85 -2.36 -5.81
CA LEU A 16 -2.58 -2.34 -6.53
C LEU A 16 -1.57 -3.40 -6.02
N THR A 17 -1.64 -3.79 -4.74
CA THR A 17 -0.85 -4.93 -4.21
C THR A 17 -1.46 -6.30 -4.53
N GLY A 18 -2.70 -6.36 -5.01
CA GLY A 18 -3.34 -7.61 -5.44
C GLY A 18 -4.61 -8.01 -4.71
N PHE A 19 -5.21 -7.11 -3.91
CA PHE A 19 -6.54 -7.32 -3.34
C PHE A 19 -7.61 -7.26 -4.44
N ALA A 20 -8.37 -8.35 -4.58
CA ALA A 20 -9.44 -8.48 -5.58
C ALA A 20 -10.85 -8.47 -4.99
N GLY A 21 -10.99 -8.20 -3.68
CA GLY A 21 -12.29 -8.15 -3.01
C GLY A 21 -13.11 -6.92 -3.37
N ASN A 22 -14.41 -7.00 -3.11
CA ASN A 22 -15.35 -5.89 -3.31
C ASN A 22 -15.28 -4.87 -2.14
N ASP A 23 -16.18 -3.90 -2.13
CA ASP A 23 -16.23 -2.83 -1.13
C ASP A 23 -16.52 -3.36 0.30
N ASP A 24 -17.36 -4.38 0.42
CA ASP A 24 -17.71 -5.01 1.70
C ASP A 24 -16.54 -5.86 2.24
N ASP A 25 -15.87 -6.60 1.36
CA ASP A 25 -14.65 -7.35 1.68
C ASP A 25 -13.56 -6.38 2.14
N TRP A 26 -13.40 -5.26 1.43
CA TRP A 26 -12.44 -4.23 1.79
C TRP A 26 -12.77 -3.58 3.12
N ALA A 27 -14.05 -3.32 3.43
CA ALA A 27 -14.43 -2.74 4.71
C ALA A 27 -14.00 -3.62 5.89
N THR A 28 -14.18 -4.93 5.74
CA THR A 28 -13.74 -5.92 6.73
C THR A 28 -12.22 -5.90 6.86
N GLU A 29 -11.50 -5.96 5.74
CA GLU A 29 -10.03 -5.95 5.75
C GLU A 29 -9.43 -4.66 6.30
N TYR A 30 -10.03 -3.51 5.98
CA TYR A 30 -9.60 -2.21 6.50
C TYR A 30 -9.79 -2.12 8.02
N PHE A 31 -10.88 -2.67 8.55
CA PHE A 31 -11.08 -2.70 10.00
C PHE A 31 -10.07 -3.62 10.69
N ASN A 32 -9.81 -4.80 10.14
CA ASN A 32 -8.79 -5.71 10.65
C ASN A 32 -7.41 -5.04 10.61
N LEU A 33 -7.07 -4.38 9.50
CA LEU A 33 -5.82 -3.67 9.32
C LEU A 33 -5.66 -2.53 10.33
N CYS A 34 -6.73 -1.76 10.57
CA CYS A 34 -6.70 -0.72 11.59
C CYS A 34 -6.51 -1.30 13.00
N ASP A 35 -7.16 -2.41 13.32
CA ASP A 35 -7.05 -3.06 14.64
C ASP A 35 -5.64 -3.63 14.86
N GLU A 36 -5.10 -4.35 13.87
CA GLU A 36 -3.75 -4.93 13.88
C GLU A 36 -2.66 -3.88 14.09
N ASN A 37 -2.83 -2.67 13.53
CA ASN A 37 -1.83 -1.61 13.59
C ASN A 37 -2.17 -0.50 14.60
N GLY A 38 -3.28 -0.61 15.34
CA GLY A 38 -3.75 0.38 16.30
C GLY A 38 -4.14 1.73 15.67
N TRP A 39 -4.64 1.73 14.44
CA TRP A 39 -5.06 2.92 13.72
C TRP A 39 -6.51 3.28 13.99
N ASN A 40 -6.82 4.58 13.91
CA ASN A 40 -8.20 5.03 14.00
C ASN A 40 -8.88 4.87 12.64
N ARG A 41 -9.80 3.91 12.52
CA ARG A 41 -10.59 3.63 11.32
C ARG A 41 -11.34 4.81 10.70
N ASN A 42 -11.66 5.84 11.50
CA ASN A 42 -12.38 7.01 11.02
C ASN A 42 -11.44 8.11 10.49
N VAL A 43 -10.14 7.99 10.76
CA VAL A 43 -9.13 9.01 10.49
C VAL A 43 -8.11 8.51 9.46
N GLY A 44 -7.75 7.22 9.51
CA GLY A 44 -6.74 6.62 8.65
C GLY A 44 -5.34 6.61 9.25
N ALA A 45 -4.39 6.10 8.46
CA ALA A 45 -2.99 5.98 8.85
C ALA A 45 -2.26 7.28 8.51
N HIS A 46 -1.35 7.75 9.36
CA HIS A 46 -0.41 8.79 8.89
C HIS A 46 0.73 8.18 8.08
N ALA A 47 1.41 9.01 7.28
CA ALA A 47 2.47 8.56 6.39
C ALA A 47 3.53 7.67 7.08
N GLY A 48 3.96 8.01 8.30
CA GLY A 48 4.92 7.21 9.07
C GLY A 48 4.40 5.80 9.42
N GLN A 49 3.17 5.70 9.92
CA GLN A 49 2.49 4.42 10.18
C GLN A 49 2.41 3.55 8.93
N PHE A 50 2.02 4.15 7.81
CA PHE A 50 1.93 3.45 6.54
C PHE A 50 3.30 2.99 6.04
N THR A 51 4.32 3.85 6.10
CA THR A 51 5.70 3.49 5.74
C THR A 51 6.20 2.30 6.56
N THR A 52 5.98 2.29 7.87
CA THR A 52 6.39 1.16 8.72
C THR A 52 5.68 -0.13 8.33
N MET A 53 4.40 -0.07 8.00
CA MET A 53 3.62 -1.25 7.59
C MET A 53 4.12 -1.86 6.27
N ILE A 54 4.44 -1.02 5.27
CA ILE A 54 4.86 -1.48 3.94
C ILE A 54 6.35 -1.84 3.85
N ASP A 55 7.18 -1.36 4.78
CA ASP A 55 8.62 -1.63 4.83
C ASP A 55 8.96 -2.89 5.63
N ASP A 56 8.03 -3.41 6.44
CA ASP A 56 8.22 -4.65 7.19
C ASP A 56 7.95 -5.88 6.29
N PRO A 57 8.97 -6.70 5.95
CA PRO A 57 8.80 -7.87 5.10
C PRO A 57 7.95 -8.99 5.72
N ASN A 58 7.70 -8.94 7.03
CA ASN A 58 6.81 -9.89 7.71
C ASN A 58 5.36 -9.41 7.71
N ASN A 59 5.10 -8.17 7.29
CA ASN A 59 3.76 -7.63 7.18
C ASN A 59 3.10 -8.09 5.88
N ARG A 60 1.82 -8.46 5.95
CA ARG A 60 1.01 -8.82 4.79
C ARG A 60 0.89 -7.70 3.76
N CYS A 61 1.16 -6.46 4.17
CA CYS A 61 1.15 -5.28 3.32
C CYS A 61 2.55 -4.84 2.87
N TYR A 62 3.57 -5.70 2.97
CA TYR A 62 4.91 -5.37 2.47
C TYR A 62 4.86 -5.01 0.98
N ALA A 63 5.52 -3.92 0.59
CA ALA A 63 5.71 -3.54 -0.80
C ALA A 63 7.12 -2.96 -1.02
N SER A 64 7.90 -3.60 -1.89
CA SER A 64 9.21 -3.11 -2.29
C SER A 64 9.10 -1.78 -3.07
N ASN A 65 10.18 -0.99 -3.09
CA ASN A 65 10.23 0.27 -3.84
C ASN A 65 9.81 0.13 -5.31
N GLU A 66 10.13 -0.99 -5.96
CA GLU A 66 9.72 -1.26 -7.35
C GLU A 66 8.19 -1.31 -7.49
N VAL A 67 7.50 -1.96 -6.55
CA VAL A 67 6.04 -2.03 -6.50
C VAL A 67 5.44 -0.65 -6.20
N LEU A 68 6.02 0.09 -5.26
CA LEU A 68 5.58 1.45 -4.94
C LEU A 68 5.72 2.40 -6.15
N ILE A 69 6.77 2.26 -6.94
CA ILE A 69 6.95 3.03 -8.18
C ILE A 69 5.84 2.70 -9.19
N GLN A 70 5.52 1.42 -9.39
CA GLN A 70 4.42 1.00 -10.27
C GLN A 70 3.07 1.55 -9.79
N MET A 71 2.84 1.57 -8.49
CA MET A 71 1.63 2.17 -7.89
C MET A 71 1.54 3.67 -8.16
N LEU A 72 2.64 4.40 -7.98
CA LEU A 72 2.70 5.84 -8.24
C LEU A 72 2.43 6.15 -9.72
N GLN A 73 2.93 5.31 -10.63
CA GLN A 73 2.64 5.42 -12.07
C GLN A 73 1.16 5.16 -12.38
N ALA A 74 0.58 4.11 -11.82
CA ALA A 74 -0.86 3.85 -11.98
C ALA A 74 -1.71 5.00 -11.43
N LEU A 75 -1.32 5.57 -10.28
CA LEU A 75 -1.98 6.73 -9.68
C LEU A 75 -1.86 7.98 -10.55
N SER A 76 -0.70 8.26 -11.15
CA SER A 76 -0.55 9.39 -12.06
C SER A 76 -1.44 9.24 -13.29
N ASP A 77 -1.53 8.03 -13.84
CA ASP A 77 -2.37 7.74 -15.01
C ASP A 77 -3.86 7.89 -14.70
N ILE A 78 -4.30 7.47 -13.51
CA ILE A 78 -5.69 7.57 -13.06
C ILE A 78 -6.07 9.02 -12.72
N THR A 79 -5.19 9.76 -12.05
CA THR A 79 -5.50 11.08 -11.50
C THR A 79 -5.12 12.24 -12.42
N GLY A 80 -4.33 11.97 -13.47
CA GLY A 80 -3.77 12.99 -14.36
C GLY A 80 -2.81 13.95 -13.64
N LYS A 81 -2.42 13.66 -12.40
CA LYS A 81 -1.45 14.44 -11.64
C LYS A 81 -0.06 13.92 -11.96
N ASP A 82 0.82 14.83 -12.36
CA ASP A 82 2.24 14.58 -12.43
C ASP A 82 2.75 14.40 -10.99
N ILE A 83 2.88 13.15 -10.56
CA ILE A 83 3.47 12.81 -9.27
C ILE A 83 4.96 12.61 -9.52
N PRO A 84 5.85 13.46 -8.96
CA PRO A 84 7.28 13.31 -9.16
C PRO A 84 7.73 11.98 -8.56
N ILE A 85 8.01 11.01 -9.42
CA ILE A 85 8.52 9.70 -9.01
C ILE A 85 9.99 9.89 -8.64
N PRO A 86 10.41 9.59 -7.39
CA PRO A 86 11.82 9.63 -7.03
C PRO A 86 12.59 8.66 -7.92
N GLN A 87 13.54 9.18 -8.70
CA GLN A 87 14.29 8.39 -9.67
C GLN A 87 15.26 7.45 -8.94
N PRO A 88 15.40 6.18 -9.36
CA PRO A 88 16.28 5.21 -8.72
C PRO A 88 17.76 5.52 -9.05
N GLY A 89 18.30 6.57 -8.44
CA GLY A 89 19.71 6.94 -8.45
C GLY A 89 20.33 6.94 -7.05
N SER A 90 19.61 6.49 -6.03
CA SER A 90 20.05 6.57 -4.63
C SER A 90 19.62 5.38 -3.79
N ALA A 91 19.73 4.15 -4.28
CA ALA A 91 19.83 2.97 -3.43
C ALA A 91 20.31 1.77 -4.25
N THR A 92 21.55 1.38 -3.99
CA THR A 92 22.18 0.15 -4.47
C THR A 92 21.48 -1.10 -3.92
N GLY A 93 21.09 -2.00 -4.82
CA GLY A 93 21.39 -3.43 -4.65
C GLY A 93 20.25 -4.38 -4.27
N ARG A 94 19.81 -5.13 -5.29
CA ARG A 94 19.69 -6.60 -5.31
C ARG A 94 18.47 -7.24 -4.62
N GLY A 95 17.39 -7.36 -5.40
CA GLY A 95 17.01 -8.64 -6.02
C GLY A 95 16.13 -9.62 -5.23
N GLY A 96 15.06 -10.09 -5.88
CA GLY A 96 14.40 -11.36 -5.56
C GLY A 96 12.89 -11.28 -5.66
N GLY A 97 12.34 -11.60 -6.84
CA GLY A 97 10.90 -11.62 -7.08
C GLY A 97 10.16 -12.70 -6.27
N GLY A 98 8.88 -12.42 -6.01
CA GLY A 98 7.94 -13.36 -5.42
C GLY A 98 6.56 -12.71 -5.32
N GLY A 99 5.78 -12.84 -6.39
CA GLY A 99 4.39 -12.36 -6.42
C GLY A 99 3.51 -13.10 -5.41
N PHE A 100 2.45 -12.43 -4.96
CA PHE A 100 1.40 -12.99 -4.11
C PHE A 100 0.77 -14.22 -4.76
N SER A 101 1.31 -15.40 -4.45
CA SER A 101 0.67 -16.67 -4.76
C SER A 101 -0.02 -17.21 -3.50
N ARG A 102 -1.34 -17.07 -3.52
CA ARG A 102 -2.33 -18.11 -3.23
C ARG A 102 -2.15 -18.88 -1.90
N LEU A 103 -3.08 -18.66 -0.97
CA LEU A 103 -3.62 -19.77 -0.20
C LEU A 103 -5.12 -19.57 0.06
N VAL A 104 -5.92 -20.14 -0.85
CA VAL A 104 -7.22 -20.70 -0.50
C VAL A 104 -6.96 -22.11 0.00
N SER A 105 -7.38 -22.41 1.24
CA SER A 105 -7.75 -23.75 1.70
C SER A 105 -8.64 -23.58 2.92
#